data_AF-A0A976CED6-F1
#
_entry.id   AF-A0A976CED6-F1
#
_cell.length_a   1.000
_cell.length_b   1.000
_cell.length_c   1.000
_cell.angle_alpha   90.00
_cell.angle_beta   90.00
_cell.angle_gamma   90.00
#
_symmetry.space_group_name_H-M   'P 1'
#
loop_
_entity.id
_entity.type
_entity.pdbx_description
1 polymer ?
#
loop_
_entity_poly.entity_id
_entity_poly.type
_entity_poly.pdbx_seq_one_letter_code
_entity_poly.pdbx_strand_id
1 'polypeptide(L)'
;MVNFLNAQTKVNFITEYYPFINKAEIYITKGKFENALEMYQKAFKNSTIGFRRDYENALYCALKIDKINIALEYAKQMAVKGSKLEYFKKIKHFEKLTASNNWIDFEENYDKYYLKNINIKLRDTLIKMKERDQKYRLMEGSYRKYHKEIKEIDSLNYIGLVSLFNQYGYPTEDMIGGKHITDVIIRHYYQNNPTDTTKHIFLNDIFNNALKEGKIHNENILTIFNNIHPIIKWEKYSYYTIKKVNNLVYRINFGSTLEINKERKEIGLCSMEDVEQKLLFYYSPILYEKVENFFESSEDIYKTQPFYFWVHSYILYTPDEQYDFKQQIKTKQFIPIPNPNKK
;
A
#
# COMPACT_ATOMS: atom_id res chain seq x y z
N MET A 1 21.53 29.34 32.69
CA MET A 1 20.20 29.04 32.10
C MET A 1 20.33 27.75 31.31
N VAL A 2 19.66 26.69 31.75
CA VAL A 2 19.66 25.40 31.06
C VAL A 2 18.65 25.50 29.91
N ASN A 3 19.14 25.42 28.67
CA ASN A 3 18.29 25.32 27.49
C ASN A 3 17.59 23.96 27.49
N PHE A 4 16.32 23.94 27.89
CA PHE A 4 15.41 22.85 27.56
C PHE A 4 15.09 22.94 26.07
N LEU A 5 15.91 22.31 25.24
CA LEU A 5 15.44 21.85 23.92
C LEU A 5 14.33 20.85 24.20
N ASN A 6 13.08 21.28 24.00
CA ASN A 6 11.93 20.40 23.98
C ASN A 6 12.22 19.31 22.94
N ALA A 7 12.64 18.13 23.39
CA ALA A 7 12.61 16.92 22.60
C ALA A 7 11.14 16.62 22.34
N GLN A 8 10.63 17.14 21.21
CA GLN A 8 9.28 16.80 20.77
C GLN A 8 9.26 15.30 20.60
N THR A 9 8.53 14.61 21.48
CA THR A 9 8.46 13.15 21.51
C THR A 9 8.01 12.68 20.13
N LYS A 10 8.92 11.96 19.46
CA LYS A 10 8.69 11.45 18.11
C LYS A 10 7.54 10.44 18.17
N VAL A 11 6.47 10.74 17.45
CA VAL A 11 5.24 9.91 17.37
C VAL A 11 5.61 8.50 16.93
N ASN A 12 5.14 7.49 17.66
CA ASN A 12 5.29 6.10 17.25
C ASN A 12 4.07 5.66 16.44
N PHE A 13 4.24 5.54 15.12
CA PHE A 13 3.15 5.23 14.19
C PHE A 13 2.45 3.89 14.50
N ILE A 14 3.17 2.91 15.04
CA ILE A 14 2.63 1.59 15.39
C ILE A 14 1.53 1.70 16.45
N THR A 15 1.70 2.61 17.41
CA THR A 15 0.79 2.76 18.55
C THR A 15 -0.15 3.96 18.43
N GLU A 16 0.24 4.99 17.66
CA GLU A 16 -0.43 6.29 17.67
C GLU A 16 -1.08 6.69 16.33
N TYR A 17 -0.73 6.01 15.23
CA TYR A 17 -1.25 6.30 13.89
C TYR A 17 -2.04 5.13 13.31
N TYR A 18 -1.38 3.98 13.07
CA TYR A 18 -2.00 2.83 12.41
C TYR A 18 -3.25 2.27 13.10
N PRO A 19 -3.35 2.24 14.45
CA PRO A 19 -4.58 1.79 15.10
C PRO A 19 -5.81 2.62 14.70
N PHE A 20 -5.65 3.93 14.51
CA PHE A 20 -6.73 4.80 14.04
C PHE A 20 -7.02 4.58 12.56
N ILE A 21 -5.99 4.43 11.71
CA ILE A 21 -6.16 4.10 10.29
C ILE A 21 -6.93 2.79 10.12
N ASN A 22 -6.48 1.73 10.79
CA ASN A 22 -7.13 0.41 10.75
C ASN A 22 -8.60 0.50 11.16
N LYS A 23 -8.89 1.25 12.24
CA LYS A 23 -10.27 1.45 12.71
C LYS A 23 -11.12 2.27 11.73
N ALA A 24 -10.54 3.29 11.10
CA ALA A 24 -11.19 4.10 10.08
C ALA A 24 -11.61 3.24 8.87
N GLU A 25 -10.68 2.40 8.39
CA GLU A 25 -10.92 1.46 7.30
C GLU A 25 -12.03 0.45 7.63
N ILE A 26 -12.11 -0.03 8.88
CA ILE A 26 -13.23 -0.88 9.30
C ILE A 26 -14.56 -0.11 9.36
N TYR A 27 -14.57 1.15 9.78
CA TYR A 27 -15.78 1.97 9.70
C TYR A 27 -16.26 2.19 8.26
N ILE A 28 -15.33 2.38 7.31
CA ILE A 28 -15.64 2.45 5.88
C ILE A 28 -16.39 1.19 5.43
N THR A 29 -15.88 0.00 5.75
CA THR A 29 -16.52 -1.26 5.32
C THR A 29 -17.93 -1.45 5.88
N LYS A 30 -18.30 -0.68 6.93
CA LYS A 30 -19.62 -0.67 7.57
C LYS A 30 -20.48 0.53 7.13
N GLY A 31 -20.02 1.32 6.15
CA GLY A 31 -20.71 2.54 5.67
C GLY A 31 -20.73 3.69 6.69
N LYS A 32 -19.93 3.63 7.77
CA LYS A 32 -19.92 4.63 8.85
C LYS A 32 -18.90 5.73 8.56
N PHE A 33 -19.14 6.51 7.51
CA PHE A 33 -18.16 7.49 6.99
C PHE A 33 -17.80 8.62 7.97
N GLU A 34 -18.74 9.05 8.80
CA GLU A 34 -18.47 10.07 9.84
C GLU A 34 -17.49 9.54 10.90
N ASN A 35 -17.73 8.33 11.41
CA ASN A 35 -16.80 7.69 12.34
C ASN A 35 -15.43 7.39 11.69
N ALA A 36 -15.42 7.01 10.41
CA ALA A 36 -14.18 6.80 9.68
C ALA A 36 -13.36 8.09 9.57
N LEU A 37 -14.00 9.20 9.20
CA LEU A 37 -13.35 10.50 9.11
C LEU A 37 -12.80 10.96 10.46
N GLU A 38 -13.55 10.77 11.55
CA GLU A 38 -13.09 11.09 12.91
C GLU A 38 -11.81 10.33 13.27
N MET A 39 -11.72 9.04 12.91
CA MET A 39 -10.51 8.25 13.16
C MET A 39 -9.33 8.72 12.30
N TYR A 40 -9.54 9.05 11.02
CA TYR A 40 -8.48 9.65 10.20
C TYR A 40 -7.98 10.98 10.79
N GLN A 41 -8.89 11.85 11.24
CA GLN A 41 -8.52 13.10 11.89
C GLN A 41 -7.71 12.88 13.18
N LYS A 42 -8.04 11.86 13.97
CA LYS A 42 -7.24 11.46 15.15
C LYS A 42 -5.83 11.00 14.75
N ALA A 43 -5.70 10.16 13.72
CA ALA A 43 -4.40 9.75 13.18
C ALA A 43 -3.56 10.97 12.73
N PHE A 44 -4.15 11.87 11.94
CA PHE A 44 -3.43 13.03 11.41
C PHE A 44 -3.13 14.10 12.47
N LYS A 45 -3.95 14.23 13.52
CA LYS A 45 -3.67 15.16 14.63
C LYS A 45 -2.47 14.71 15.45
N ASN A 46 -2.34 13.40 15.64
CA ASN A 46 -1.27 12.82 16.44
C ASN A 46 0.04 12.67 15.66
N SER A 47 0.08 13.02 14.38
CA SER A 47 1.25 12.86 13.52
C SER A 47 1.58 14.13 12.75
N THR A 48 2.87 14.39 12.56
CA THR A 48 3.32 15.48 11.68
C THR A 48 3.19 15.15 10.20
N ILE A 49 3.01 13.86 9.85
CA ILE A 49 2.91 13.36 8.47
C ILE A 49 1.81 12.29 8.36
N GLY A 50 1.12 12.22 7.22
CA GLY A 50 0.22 11.11 6.86
C GLY A 50 0.67 10.45 5.56
N PHE A 51 0.08 9.32 5.18
CA PHE A 51 0.32 8.71 3.87
C PHE A 51 -0.73 9.18 2.86
N ARG A 52 -0.34 9.31 1.59
CA ARG A 52 -1.22 9.75 0.48
C ARG A 52 -2.52 8.95 0.44
N ARG A 53 -2.42 7.62 0.57
CA ARG A 53 -3.58 6.72 0.56
C ARG A 53 -4.57 6.98 1.71
N ASP A 54 -4.06 7.39 2.88
CA ASP A 54 -4.89 7.63 4.04
C ASP A 54 -5.62 8.96 3.87
N TYR A 55 -4.94 9.97 3.32
CA TYR A 55 -5.59 11.23 2.92
C TYR A 55 -6.66 11.00 1.86
N GLU A 56 -6.42 10.11 0.91
CA GLU A 56 -7.39 9.75 -0.11
C GLU A 56 -8.65 9.09 0.47
N ASN A 57 -8.48 8.10 1.34
CA ASN A 57 -9.62 7.48 2.03
C ASN A 57 -10.36 8.51 2.92
N ALA A 58 -9.64 9.39 3.61
CA ALA A 58 -10.23 10.47 4.42
C ALA A 58 -10.99 11.50 3.57
N LEU A 59 -10.44 11.88 2.42
CA LEU A 59 -11.08 12.74 1.41
C LEU A 59 -12.40 12.12 0.96
N TYR A 60 -12.38 10.83 0.59
CA TYR A 60 -13.62 10.14 0.19
C TYR A 60 -14.65 10.13 1.31
N CYS A 61 -14.25 9.82 2.55
CA CYS A 61 -15.15 9.85 3.70
C CYS A 61 -15.76 11.25 3.88
N ALA A 62 -14.97 12.31 3.77
CA ALA A 62 -15.44 13.69 3.88
C ALA A 62 -16.45 14.04 2.77
N LEU A 63 -16.23 13.58 1.53
CA LEU A 63 -17.19 13.76 0.43
C LEU A 63 -18.51 13.02 0.66
N LYS A 64 -18.49 11.86 1.31
CA LYS A 64 -19.71 11.09 1.62
C LYS A 64 -20.61 11.71 2.68
N ILE A 65 -20.07 12.64 3.47
CA ILE A 65 -20.81 13.38 4.50
C ILE A 65 -20.81 14.89 4.23
N ASP A 66 -20.58 15.28 2.98
CA ASP A 66 -20.72 16.65 2.48
C ASP A 66 -19.80 17.69 3.12
N LYS A 67 -18.64 17.25 3.65
CA LYS A 67 -17.61 18.12 4.23
C LYS A 67 -16.57 18.53 3.18
N ILE A 68 -17.00 19.29 2.18
CA ILE A 68 -16.17 19.67 1.01
C ILE A 68 -14.87 20.38 1.41
N ASN A 69 -14.91 21.31 2.36
CA ASN A 69 -13.71 22.03 2.79
C ASN A 69 -12.66 21.08 3.40
N ILE A 70 -13.11 20.09 4.18
CA ILE A 70 -12.20 19.07 4.75
C ILE A 70 -11.63 18.20 3.63
N ALA A 71 -12.45 17.82 2.64
CA ALA A 71 -11.99 17.05 1.49
C ALA A 71 -10.92 17.81 0.68
N LEU A 72 -11.08 19.12 0.47
CA LEU A 72 -10.09 19.97 -0.19
C LEU A 72 -8.77 20.04 0.57
N GLU A 73 -8.80 20.11 1.90
CA GLU A 73 -7.57 20.08 2.70
C GLU A 73 -6.81 18.76 2.51
N TYR A 74 -7.50 17.63 2.44
CA TYR A 74 -6.86 16.35 2.13
C TYR A 74 -6.37 16.26 0.68
N ALA A 75 -7.08 16.84 -0.28
CA ALA A 75 -6.61 16.95 -1.66
C ALA A 75 -5.31 17.75 -1.76
N LYS A 76 -5.16 18.83 -0.98
CA LYS A 76 -3.90 19.59 -0.87
C LYS A 76 -2.78 18.73 -0.31
N GLN A 77 -3.02 17.95 0.75
CA GLN A 77 -2.01 17.02 1.29
C GLN A 77 -1.59 15.95 0.26
N MET A 78 -2.55 15.44 -0.52
CA MET A 78 -2.28 14.52 -1.63
C MET A 78 -1.43 15.18 -2.74
N ALA A 79 -1.68 16.44 -3.07
CA ALA A 79 -0.91 17.20 -4.07
C ALA A 79 0.54 17.46 -3.63
N VAL A 80 0.75 17.80 -2.35
CA VAL A 80 2.09 17.91 -1.73
C VAL A 80 2.88 16.62 -1.91
N LYS A 81 2.20 15.47 -1.83
CA LYS A 81 2.77 14.13 -2.05
C LYS A 81 2.81 13.69 -3.52
N GLY A 82 2.57 14.61 -4.46
CA GLY A 82 2.75 14.37 -5.89
C GLY A 82 1.56 13.77 -6.63
N SER A 83 0.36 13.79 -6.04
CA SER A 83 -0.89 13.45 -6.77
C SER A 83 -1.18 14.53 -7.79
N LYS A 84 -1.14 14.19 -9.09
CA LYS A 84 -1.36 15.12 -10.21
C LYS A 84 -2.77 15.73 -10.21
N LEU A 85 -2.95 16.93 -10.75
CA LEU A 85 -4.27 17.59 -10.82
C LEU A 85 -5.29 16.76 -11.60
N GLU A 86 -4.85 16.14 -12.71
CA GLU A 86 -5.69 15.31 -13.56
C GLU A 86 -6.20 14.06 -12.84
N TYR A 87 -5.48 13.60 -11.81
CA TYR A 87 -5.94 12.49 -10.97
C TYR A 87 -7.30 12.83 -10.36
N PHE A 88 -7.42 13.99 -9.72
CA PHE A 88 -8.65 14.41 -9.06
C PHE A 88 -9.82 14.56 -10.05
N LYS A 89 -9.54 15.04 -11.27
CA LYS A 89 -10.54 15.24 -12.32
C LYS A 89 -11.04 13.96 -12.97
N LYS A 90 -10.21 12.91 -13.01
CA LYS A 90 -10.54 11.63 -13.67
C LYS A 90 -11.34 10.68 -12.78
N ILE A 91 -11.26 10.86 -11.47
CA ILE A 91 -11.82 9.94 -10.51
C ILE A 91 -13.29 10.31 -10.23
N LYS A 92 -14.21 9.44 -10.65
CA LYS A 92 -15.66 9.66 -10.57
C LYS A 92 -16.14 10.05 -9.17
N HIS A 93 -15.61 9.42 -8.14
CA HIS A 93 -16.04 9.70 -6.78
C HIS A 93 -15.53 11.04 -6.22
N PHE A 94 -14.68 11.77 -6.96
CA PHE A 94 -14.29 13.14 -6.67
C PHE A 94 -15.07 14.18 -7.48
N GLU A 95 -16.06 13.79 -8.28
CA GLU A 95 -16.91 14.74 -9.04
C GLU A 95 -17.52 15.82 -8.15
N LYS A 96 -17.96 15.47 -6.93
CA LYS A 96 -18.50 16.45 -5.97
C LYS A 96 -17.43 17.45 -5.50
N LEU A 97 -16.18 17.02 -5.41
CA LEU A 97 -15.06 17.90 -5.07
C LEU A 97 -14.79 18.87 -6.22
N THR A 98 -14.64 18.34 -7.44
CA THR A 98 -14.25 19.11 -8.63
C THR A 98 -15.34 20.02 -9.17
N ALA A 99 -16.61 19.72 -8.87
CA ALA A 99 -17.74 20.58 -9.18
C ALA A 99 -17.99 21.68 -8.13
N SER A 100 -17.25 21.70 -7.02
CA SER A 100 -17.45 22.70 -5.95
C SER A 100 -16.84 24.06 -6.31
N ASN A 101 -17.45 25.16 -5.85
CA ASN A 101 -16.91 26.50 -6.09
C ASN A 101 -15.47 26.67 -5.56
N ASN A 102 -15.15 25.99 -4.46
CA ASN A 102 -13.82 26.04 -3.83
C ASN A 102 -12.76 25.23 -4.61
N TRP A 103 -13.17 24.42 -5.59
CA TRP A 103 -12.25 23.73 -6.49
C TRP A 103 -11.46 24.71 -7.38
N ILE A 104 -12.09 25.81 -7.80
CA ILE A 104 -11.46 26.81 -8.67
C ILE A 104 -10.20 27.37 -7.98
N ASP A 105 -10.32 27.79 -6.73
CA ASP A 105 -9.18 28.27 -5.92
C ASP A 105 -8.12 27.18 -5.73
N PHE A 106 -8.53 25.93 -5.47
CA PHE A 106 -7.58 24.82 -5.36
C PHE A 106 -6.79 24.60 -6.66
N GLU A 107 -7.47 24.67 -7.81
CA GLU A 107 -6.87 24.46 -9.14
C GLU A 107 -5.92 25.61 -9.51
N GLU A 108 -6.32 26.86 -9.31
CA GLU A 108 -5.49 28.05 -9.58
C GLU A 108 -4.23 28.08 -8.71
N ASN A 109 -4.31 27.54 -7.49
CA ASN A 109 -3.18 27.47 -6.55
C ASN A 109 -2.43 26.13 -6.59
N TYR A 110 -2.81 25.19 -7.47
CA TYR A 110 -2.35 23.81 -7.41
C TYR A 110 -0.83 23.67 -7.44
N ASP A 111 -0.16 24.42 -8.33
CA ASP A 111 1.31 24.40 -8.48
C ASP A 111 2.05 24.88 -7.22
N LYS A 112 1.40 25.63 -6.33
CA LYS A 112 1.99 26.03 -5.04
C LYS A 112 2.13 24.87 -4.08
N TYR A 113 1.32 23.82 -4.25
CA TYR A 113 1.30 22.63 -3.41
C TYR A 113 2.03 21.46 -4.08
N TYR A 114 1.89 21.32 -5.40
CA TYR A 114 2.40 20.18 -6.14
C TYR A 114 3.90 19.99 -5.97
N LEU A 115 4.28 18.83 -5.42
CA LEU A 115 5.67 18.44 -5.18
C LEU A 115 6.49 19.43 -4.33
N LYS A 116 5.83 20.29 -3.53
CA LYS A 116 6.47 21.42 -2.82
C LYS A 116 7.74 21.07 -2.04
N ASN A 117 7.78 19.89 -1.41
CA ASN A 117 8.89 19.45 -0.55
C ASN A 117 9.71 18.29 -1.16
N ILE A 118 9.49 17.97 -2.43
CA ILE A 118 10.06 16.77 -3.05
C ILE A 118 11.51 17.03 -3.49
N ASN A 119 12.40 16.12 -3.11
CA ASN A 119 13.75 16.07 -3.64
C ASN A 119 13.72 15.44 -5.05
N ILE A 120 13.61 16.30 -6.07
CA ILE A 120 13.53 15.89 -7.48
C ILE A 120 14.74 15.05 -7.90
N LYS A 121 15.96 15.39 -7.45
CA LYS A 121 17.17 14.63 -7.78
C LYS A 121 17.12 13.19 -7.24
N LEU A 122 16.71 13.02 -5.98
CA LEU A 122 16.55 11.70 -5.37
C LEU A 122 15.45 10.90 -6.08
N ARG A 123 14.31 11.55 -6.34
CA ARG A 123 13.18 10.94 -7.07
C ARG A 123 13.61 10.44 -8.44
N ASP A 124 14.29 11.27 -9.23
CA ASP A 124 14.72 10.92 -10.58
C ASP A 124 15.79 9.83 -10.57
N THR A 125 16.66 9.82 -9.56
CA THR A 125 17.63 8.74 -9.35
C THR A 125 16.92 7.40 -9.13
N LEU A 126 15.93 7.36 -8.23
CA LEU A 126 15.14 6.14 -7.99
C LEU A 126 14.37 5.70 -9.25
N ILE A 127 13.77 6.64 -10.00
CA ILE A 127 13.08 6.34 -11.26
C ILE A 127 14.03 5.66 -12.24
N LYS A 128 15.23 6.22 -12.45
CA LYS A 128 16.25 5.64 -13.34
C LYS A 128 16.71 4.25 -12.87
N MET A 129 16.83 4.03 -11.56
CA MET A 129 17.15 2.70 -11.02
C MET A 129 16.05 1.67 -11.36
N LYS A 130 14.77 2.06 -11.27
CA LYS A 130 13.64 1.21 -11.66
C LYS A 130 13.60 0.97 -13.16
N GLU A 131 13.84 1.98 -13.98
CA GLU A 131 13.91 1.82 -15.44
C GLU A 131 15.02 0.84 -15.82
N ARG A 132 16.20 0.96 -15.18
CA ARG A 132 17.29 -0.01 -15.34
C ARG A 132 16.90 -1.40 -14.90
N ASP A 133 16.23 -1.54 -13.75
CA ASP A 133 15.71 -2.80 -13.22
C ASP A 133 14.75 -3.48 -14.21
N GLN A 134 13.88 -2.72 -14.86
CA GLN A 134 12.86 -3.24 -15.76
C GLN A 134 13.34 -3.46 -17.21
N LYS A 135 14.42 -2.78 -17.63
CA LYS A 135 14.90 -2.76 -19.02
C LYS A 135 14.94 -4.15 -19.66
N TYR A 136 15.73 -5.07 -19.12
CA TYR A 136 15.90 -6.41 -19.71
C TYR A 136 14.75 -7.37 -19.38
N ARG A 137 14.00 -7.10 -18.31
CA ARG A 137 12.85 -7.92 -17.90
C ARG A 137 11.68 -7.79 -18.87
N LEU A 138 11.51 -6.60 -19.45
CA LEU A 138 10.47 -6.28 -20.42
C LEU A 138 10.87 -6.55 -21.88
N MET A 139 12.16 -6.85 -22.14
CA MET A 139 12.62 -7.22 -23.47
C MET A 139 12.25 -8.66 -23.82
N GLU A 140 12.07 -8.94 -25.11
CA GLU A 140 11.76 -10.28 -25.61
C GLU A 140 12.84 -11.30 -25.17
N GLY A 141 12.38 -12.43 -24.65
CA GLY A 141 13.23 -13.47 -24.07
C GLY A 141 13.57 -13.25 -22.59
N SER A 142 13.45 -12.02 -22.05
CA SER A 142 13.56 -11.69 -20.62
C SER A 142 14.70 -12.46 -19.92
N TYR A 143 14.40 -13.13 -18.80
CA TYR A 143 15.34 -13.98 -18.06
C TYR A 143 16.00 -15.08 -18.90
N ARG A 144 15.34 -15.63 -19.92
CA ARG A 144 15.92 -16.70 -20.75
C ARG A 144 17.13 -16.20 -21.54
N LYS A 145 17.11 -14.93 -21.96
CA LYS A 145 18.15 -14.33 -22.81
C LYS A 145 19.11 -13.41 -22.04
N TYR A 146 18.60 -12.67 -21.05
CA TYR A 146 19.33 -11.59 -20.37
C TYR A 146 19.57 -11.88 -18.87
N HIS A 147 19.65 -13.15 -18.49
CA HIS A 147 19.83 -13.56 -17.08
C HIS A 147 21.02 -12.88 -16.41
N LYS A 148 22.15 -12.78 -17.13
CA LYS A 148 23.40 -12.22 -16.59
C LYS A 148 23.25 -10.73 -16.32
N GLU A 149 22.70 -10.00 -17.30
CA GLU A 149 22.47 -8.55 -17.22
C GLU A 149 21.46 -8.21 -16.12
N ILE A 150 20.41 -9.01 -15.99
CA ILE A 150 19.41 -8.86 -14.92
C ILE A 150 20.08 -9.00 -13.54
N LYS A 151 20.88 -10.07 -13.32
CA LYS A 151 21.57 -10.28 -12.04
C LYS A 151 22.57 -9.17 -11.70
N GLU A 152 23.32 -8.71 -12.70
CA GLU A 152 24.27 -7.61 -12.54
C GLU A 152 23.55 -6.32 -12.14
N ILE A 153 22.46 -5.98 -12.84
CA ILE A 153 21.64 -4.80 -12.53
C ILE A 153 21.04 -4.88 -11.15
N ASP A 154 20.52 -6.04 -10.73
CA ASP A 154 19.94 -6.20 -9.39
C ASP A 154 20.97 -5.89 -8.31
N SER A 155 22.21 -6.36 -8.51
CA SER A 155 23.32 -6.14 -7.57
C SER A 155 23.73 -4.66 -7.53
N LEU A 156 23.89 -4.02 -8.70
CA LEU A 156 24.22 -2.60 -8.81
C LEU A 156 23.12 -1.70 -8.25
N ASN A 157 21.86 -2.03 -8.51
CA ASN A 157 20.71 -1.32 -7.96
C ASN A 157 20.65 -1.46 -6.44
N TYR A 158 20.88 -2.65 -5.90
CA TYR A 158 20.92 -2.86 -4.46
C TYR A 158 22.01 -2.02 -3.78
N ILE A 159 23.25 -2.04 -4.32
CA ILE A 159 24.36 -1.23 -3.78
C ILE A 159 24.01 0.26 -3.82
N GLY A 160 23.47 0.73 -4.94
CA GLY A 160 23.01 2.12 -5.07
C GLY A 160 21.91 2.46 -4.06
N LEU A 161 20.96 1.55 -3.82
CA LEU A 161 19.87 1.77 -2.88
C LEU A 161 20.38 1.86 -1.44
N VAL A 162 21.31 0.98 -1.05
CA VAL A 162 21.96 1.04 0.27
C VAL A 162 22.70 2.37 0.46
N SER A 163 23.42 2.83 -0.58
CA SER A 163 24.09 4.14 -0.53
C SER A 163 23.09 5.28 -0.35
N LEU A 164 21.95 5.26 -1.06
CA LEU A 164 20.89 6.25 -0.89
C LEU A 164 20.27 6.20 0.51
N PHE A 165 20.05 5.01 1.07
CA PHE A 165 19.53 4.85 2.43
C PHE A 165 20.50 5.37 3.48
N ASN A 166 21.82 5.16 3.31
CA ASN A 166 22.83 5.72 4.20
C ASN A 166 22.87 7.25 4.12
N GLN A 167 22.65 7.82 2.93
CA GLN A 167 22.71 9.27 2.72
C GLN A 167 21.44 9.99 3.20
N TYR A 168 20.27 9.42 2.92
CA TYR A 168 18.98 10.11 3.06
C TYR A 168 18.03 9.46 4.09
N GLY A 169 18.38 8.28 4.61
CA GLY A 169 17.42 7.39 5.27
C GLY A 169 16.45 6.76 4.26
N TYR A 170 15.39 6.12 4.76
CA TYR A 170 14.33 5.57 3.90
C TYR A 170 13.58 6.69 3.14
N PRO A 171 13.51 6.66 1.81
CA PRO A 171 12.82 7.68 1.01
C PRO A 171 11.30 7.65 1.24
N THR A 172 10.77 8.69 1.88
CA THR A 172 9.33 8.80 2.18
C THR A 172 8.53 9.38 1.02
N GLU A 173 7.20 9.29 1.09
CA GLU A 173 6.33 9.97 0.14
C GLU A 173 6.52 11.49 0.13
N ASP A 174 6.91 12.09 1.25
CA ASP A 174 7.23 13.53 1.36
C ASP A 174 8.59 13.89 0.74
N MET A 175 9.45 12.90 0.52
CA MET A 175 10.76 13.11 -0.11
C MET A 175 10.71 12.87 -1.62
N ILE A 176 9.90 11.91 -2.09
CA ILE A 176 9.93 11.45 -3.50
C ILE A 176 8.56 11.43 -4.21
N GLY A 177 7.47 11.75 -3.51
CA GLY A 177 6.14 11.95 -4.10
C GLY A 177 5.40 10.66 -4.43
N GLY A 178 5.06 9.85 -3.42
CA GLY A 178 4.10 8.73 -3.51
C GLY A 178 4.49 7.54 -4.39
N LYS A 179 5.74 7.47 -4.89
CA LYS A 179 6.19 6.35 -5.73
C LYS A 179 6.95 5.31 -4.89
N HIS A 180 6.36 4.13 -4.66
CA HIS A 180 7.03 2.98 -4.04
C HIS A 180 8.00 2.30 -5.02
N ILE A 181 9.12 2.98 -5.28
CA ILE A 181 10.11 2.55 -6.28
C ILE A 181 11.08 1.50 -5.70
N THR A 182 11.35 1.60 -4.40
CA THR A 182 12.35 0.80 -3.71
C THR A 182 11.99 -0.68 -3.64
N ASP A 183 10.70 -0.99 -3.51
CA ASP A 183 10.21 -2.32 -3.16
C ASP A 183 10.48 -3.34 -4.27
N VAL A 184 10.33 -2.93 -5.54
CA VAL A 184 10.61 -3.79 -6.70
C VAL A 184 12.09 -4.16 -6.80
N ILE A 185 12.97 -3.18 -6.54
CA ILE A 185 14.42 -3.38 -6.56
C ILE A 185 14.83 -4.34 -5.44
N ILE A 186 14.32 -4.11 -4.23
CA ILE A 186 14.59 -4.97 -3.07
C ILE A 186 14.12 -6.40 -3.33
N ARG A 187 12.88 -6.56 -3.83
CA ARG A 187 12.31 -7.87 -4.15
C ARG A 187 13.19 -8.64 -5.13
N HIS A 188 13.55 -8.04 -6.26
CA HIS A 188 14.33 -8.72 -7.30
C HIS A 188 15.72 -9.13 -6.82
N TYR A 189 16.38 -8.26 -6.05
CA TYR A 189 17.65 -8.59 -5.45
C TYR A 189 17.56 -9.86 -4.58
N TYR A 190 16.57 -9.94 -3.68
CA TYR A 190 16.44 -11.08 -2.77
C TYR A 190 15.92 -12.35 -3.42
N GLN A 191 15.08 -12.25 -4.46
CA GLN A 191 14.70 -13.41 -5.26
C GLN A 191 15.92 -14.07 -5.92
N ASN A 192 16.91 -13.27 -6.32
CA ASN A 192 18.15 -13.77 -6.92
C ASN A 192 19.23 -14.14 -5.89
N ASN A 193 19.10 -13.69 -4.64
CA ASN A 193 20.09 -13.88 -3.56
C ASN A 193 19.43 -14.30 -2.23
N PRO A 194 18.69 -15.42 -2.18
CA PRO A 194 17.88 -15.78 -1.02
C PRO A 194 18.68 -16.26 0.21
N THR A 195 19.99 -16.46 0.06
CA THR A 195 20.91 -16.91 1.13
C THR A 195 21.76 -15.78 1.72
N ASP A 196 21.59 -14.53 1.27
CA ASP A 196 22.40 -13.38 1.71
C ASP A 196 21.90 -12.78 3.05
N THR A 197 22.17 -13.51 4.14
CA THR A 197 21.63 -13.24 5.47
C THR A 197 22.15 -11.96 6.13
N THR A 198 23.38 -11.55 5.85
CA THR A 198 23.96 -10.31 6.40
C THR A 198 23.23 -9.07 5.89
N LYS A 199 22.85 -9.06 4.61
CA LYS A 199 22.11 -7.95 4.00
C LYS A 199 20.65 -7.87 4.44
N HIS A 200 20.06 -9.01 4.80
CA HIS A 200 18.73 -9.05 5.42
C HIS A 200 18.69 -8.26 6.73
N ILE A 201 19.71 -8.42 7.59
CA ILE A 201 19.76 -7.76 8.91
C ILE A 201 19.83 -6.24 8.77
N PHE A 202 20.71 -5.74 7.89
CA PHE A 202 20.88 -4.29 7.70
C PHE A 202 19.58 -3.59 7.26
N LEU A 203 18.87 -4.17 6.27
CA LEU A 203 17.62 -3.58 5.80
C LEU A 203 16.48 -3.69 6.82
N ASN A 204 16.47 -4.74 7.66
CA ASN A 204 15.45 -4.88 8.71
C ASN A 204 15.47 -3.73 9.71
N ASP A 205 16.64 -3.27 10.14
CA ASP A 205 16.75 -2.11 11.05
C ASP A 205 16.25 -0.83 10.40
N ILE A 206 16.60 -0.61 9.13
CA ILE A 206 16.10 0.54 8.36
C ILE A 206 14.58 0.52 8.25
N PHE A 207 13.99 -0.63 7.91
CA PHE A 207 12.53 -0.72 7.77
C PHE A 207 11.81 -0.63 9.11
N ASN A 208 12.31 -1.28 10.16
CA ASN A 208 11.72 -1.17 11.50
C ASN A 208 11.73 0.26 12.02
N ASN A 209 12.82 1.00 11.80
CA ASN A 209 12.89 2.41 12.16
C ASN A 209 11.98 3.25 11.25
N ALA A 210 12.00 3.01 9.94
CA ALA A 210 11.10 3.69 9.01
C ALA A 210 9.62 3.50 9.37
N LEU A 211 9.24 2.31 9.84
CA LEU A 211 7.88 2.01 10.26
C LEU A 211 7.45 2.84 11.47
N LYS A 212 8.26 2.79 12.54
CA LYS A 212 8.00 3.50 13.80
C LYS A 212 7.89 5.00 13.57
N GLU A 213 8.70 5.52 12.66
CA GLU A 213 8.79 6.94 12.33
C GLU A 213 7.80 7.41 11.27
N GLY A 214 6.94 6.52 10.74
CA GLY A 214 5.95 6.88 9.71
C GLY A 214 6.54 7.18 8.33
N LYS A 215 7.77 6.71 8.06
CA LYS A 215 8.46 6.86 6.78
C LYS A 215 7.98 5.87 5.72
N ILE A 216 7.42 4.74 6.15
CA ILE A 216 6.84 3.69 5.29
C ILE A 216 5.55 3.17 5.92
N HIS A 217 4.53 2.96 5.09
CA HIS A 217 3.24 2.40 5.50
C HIS A 217 3.40 0.93 5.93
N ASN A 218 2.73 0.51 7.01
CA ASN A 218 2.78 -0.85 7.55
C ASN A 218 2.48 -1.95 6.50
N GLU A 219 1.50 -1.72 5.63
CA GLU A 219 1.12 -2.66 4.56
C GLU A 219 2.18 -2.78 3.45
N ASN A 220 3.04 -1.77 3.25
CA ASN A 220 4.14 -1.86 2.28
C ASN A 220 5.35 -2.61 2.88
N ILE A 221 5.57 -2.45 4.20
CA ILE A 221 6.57 -3.26 4.90
C ILE A 221 6.23 -4.74 4.81
N LEU A 222 4.95 -5.09 4.94
CA LEU A 222 4.51 -6.47 4.80
C LEU A 222 4.98 -7.07 3.47
N THR A 223 4.83 -6.33 2.36
CA THR A 223 5.33 -6.71 1.03
C THR A 223 6.82 -7.00 1.06
N ILE A 224 7.58 -6.07 1.63
CA ILE A 224 9.03 -6.15 1.67
C ILE A 224 9.45 -7.37 2.50
N PHE A 225 8.96 -7.52 3.73
CA PHE A 225 9.30 -8.65 4.60
C PHE A 225 8.94 -10.00 3.97
N ASN A 226 7.82 -10.11 3.27
CA ASN A 226 7.46 -11.34 2.55
C ASN A 226 8.42 -11.65 1.40
N ASN A 227 8.91 -10.62 0.70
CA ASN A 227 9.88 -10.81 -0.40
C ASN A 227 11.32 -11.08 0.11
N ILE A 228 11.66 -10.61 1.31
CA ILE A 228 13.00 -10.78 1.92
C ILE A 228 13.14 -12.16 2.56
N HIS A 229 12.06 -12.78 3.03
CA HIS A 229 12.08 -14.05 3.76
C HIS A 229 11.46 -15.25 2.99
N PRO A 230 11.81 -15.50 1.71
CA PRO A 230 11.13 -16.52 0.90
C PRO A 230 11.30 -17.95 1.43
N ILE A 231 12.35 -18.21 2.23
CA ILE A 231 12.71 -19.55 2.70
C ILE A 231 12.15 -19.89 4.10
N ILE A 232 11.84 -18.90 4.97
CA ILE A 232 11.62 -19.21 6.40
C ILE A 232 10.26 -18.80 6.99
N LYS A 233 9.51 -17.79 6.53
CA LYS A 233 8.19 -17.49 7.18
C LYS A 233 7.16 -16.78 6.29
N TRP A 234 6.52 -17.51 5.38
CA TRP A 234 5.22 -17.10 4.83
C TRP A 234 4.13 -16.93 5.92
N GLU A 235 4.40 -17.45 7.11
CA GLU A 235 3.50 -17.51 8.26
C GLU A 235 3.55 -16.25 9.14
N LYS A 236 4.68 -15.53 9.21
CA LYS A 236 4.94 -14.53 10.28
C LYS A 236 3.95 -13.37 10.35
N TYR A 237 3.42 -12.94 9.22
CA TYR A 237 2.43 -11.85 9.19
C TYR A 237 1.17 -12.25 8.40
N SER A 238 1.16 -13.54 8.01
CA SER A 238 0.45 -14.23 6.94
C SER A 238 -0.04 -13.38 5.76
N TYR A 239 0.61 -13.63 4.63
CA TYR A 239 0.35 -13.05 3.33
C TYR A 239 -1.00 -13.53 2.77
N TYR A 240 -1.95 -12.64 2.51
CA TYR A 240 -3.21 -13.05 1.87
C TYR A 240 -2.97 -13.46 0.41
N THR A 241 -2.95 -14.77 0.13
CA THR A 241 -3.37 -15.21 -1.21
C THR A 241 -4.87 -15.41 -1.16
N ILE A 242 -5.57 -14.54 -1.86
CA ILE A 242 -7.02 -14.60 -1.98
C ILE A 242 -7.33 -15.21 -3.33
N LYS A 243 -8.27 -16.16 -3.31
CA LYS A 243 -8.79 -16.77 -4.52
C LYS A 243 -10.27 -16.46 -4.60
N LYS A 244 -10.68 -15.76 -5.65
CA LYS A 244 -12.10 -15.58 -5.98
C LYS A 244 -12.48 -16.65 -7.00
N VAL A 245 -13.45 -17.48 -6.65
CA VAL A 245 -14.06 -18.44 -7.60
C VAL A 245 -15.55 -18.21 -7.58
N ASN A 246 -16.09 -17.80 -8.73
CA ASN A 246 -17.46 -17.31 -8.87
C ASN A 246 -17.74 -16.17 -7.86
N ASN A 247 -18.76 -16.34 -7.02
CA ASN A 247 -19.18 -15.39 -5.98
C ASN A 247 -18.66 -15.75 -4.57
N LEU A 248 -17.61 -16.58 -4.49
CA LEU A 248 -16.97 -16.99 -3.24
C LEU A 248 -15.53 -16.50 -3.19
N VAL A 249 -15.12 -16.05 -2.02
CA VAL A 249 -13.76 -15.59 -1.73
C VAL A 249 -13.13 -16.60 -0.77
N TYR A 250 -11.94 -17.08 -1.10
CA TYR A 250 -11.17 -18.05 -0.33
C TYR A 250 -9.85 -17.43 0.09
N ARG A 251 -9.31 -17.87 1.22
CA ARG A 251 -7.95 -17.56 1.67
C ARG A 251 -7.16 -18.82 1.96
N ILE A 252 -5.84 -18.72 1.94
CA ILE A 252 -4.98 -19.77 2.47
C ILE A 252 -5.28 -19.99 3.96
N ASN A 253 -5.30 -21.25 4.37
CA ASN A 253 -5.34 -21.64 5.77
C ASN A 253 -3.92 -21.60 6.36
N PHE A 254 -3.65 -20.60 7.21
CA PHE A 254 -2.35 -20.41 7.85
C PHE A 254 -2.23 -21.06 9.23
N GLY A 255 -3.18 -21.91 9.64
CA GLY A 255 -3.20 -22.48 10.99
C GLY A 255 -3.68 -21.48 12.04
N SER A 256 -2.85 -21.11 13.01
CA SER A 256 -3.24 -20.31 14.18
C SER A 256 -3.38 -18.81 13.87
N THR A 257 -4.62 -18.37 13.63
CA THR A 257 -4.95 -16.93 13.45
C THR A 257 -4.51 -16.07 14.66
N LEU A 258 -4.45 -16.64 15.86
CA LEU A 258 -4.06 -15.91 17.09
C LEU A 258 -2.59 -15.48 17.06
N GLU A 259 -1.68 -16.38 16.65
CA GLU A 259 -0.25 -16.10 16.59
C GLU A 259 0.06 -15.07 15.49
N ILE A 260 -0.56 -15.25 14.32
CA ILE A 260 -0.52 -14.29 13.22
C ILE A 260 -0.99 -12.90 13.67
N ASN A 261 -2.12 -12.80 14.37
CA ASN A 261 -2.65 -11.53 14.85
C ASN A 261 -1.71 -10.85 15.84
N LYS A 262 -1.01 -11.63 16.68
CA LYS A 262 0.02 -11.10 17.59
C LYS A 262 1.17 -10.48 16.80
N GLU A 263 1.70 -11.18 15.80
CA GLU A 263 2.82 -10.69 14.99
C GLU A 263 2.42 -9.49 14.10
N ARG A 264 1.22 -9.51 13.52
CA ARG A 264 0.66 -8.38 12.77
C ARG A 264 0.57 -7.11 13.61
N LYS A 265 0.19 -7.23 14.88
CA LYS A 265 0.12 -6.10 15.81
C LYS A 265 1.50 -5.47 16.07
N GLU A 266 2.58 -6.24 16.04
CA GLU A 266 3.96 -5.73 16.26
C GLU A 266 4.38 -4.71 15.21
N ILE A 267 3.81 -4.79 14.00
CA ILE A 267 4.06 -3.85 12.90
C ILE A 267 2.86 -2.93 12.61
N GLY A 268 1.88 -2.88 13.53
CA GLY A 268 0.71 -2.01 13.44
C GLY A 268 -0.32 -2.42 12.40
N LEU A 269 -0.29 -3.65 11.88
CA LEU A 269 -1.33 -4.16 10.97
C LEU A 269 -2.62 -4.49 11.75
N CYS A 270 -3.76 -4.44 11.06
CA CYS A 270 -5.03 -4.92 11.61
C CYS A 270 -5.07 -6.45 11.74
N SER A 271 -6.05 -6.98 12.46
CA SER A 271 -6.23 -8.43 12.59
C SER A 271 -6.59 -9.09 11.25
N MET A 272 -6.50 -10.41 11.19
CA MET A 272 -6.91 -11.20 10.03
C MET A 272 -8.41 -11.08 9.77
N GLU A 273 -9.22 -11.02 10.82
CA GLU A 273 -10.67 -10.81 10.71
C GLU A 273 -10.97 -9.44 10.09
N ASP A 274 -10.26 -8.40 10.51
CA ASP A 274 -10.36 -7.06 9.93
C ASP A 274 -9.94 -7.04 8.46
N VAL A 275 -8.87 -7.77 8.10
CA VAL A 275 -8.50 -7.89 6.68
C VAL A 275 -9.62 -8.59 5.92
N GLU A 276 -10.10 -9.76 6.36
CA GLU A 276 -11.21 -10.48 5.72
C GLU A 276 -12.42 -9.56 5.49
N GLN A 277 -12.76 -8.73 6.47
CA GLN A 277 -13.84 -7.76 6.33
C GLN A 277 -13.56 -6.72 5.24
N LYS A 278 -12.35 -6.14 5.20
CA LYS A 278 -11.92 -5.22 4.13
C LYS A 278 -11.96 -5.90 2.75
N LEU A 279 -11.58 -7.18 2.68
CA LEU A 279 -11.61 -7.98 1.45
C LEU A 279 -13.03 -8.21 0.96
N LEU A 280 -13.92 -8.66 1.84
CA LEU A 280 -15.32 -8.88 1.49
C LEU A 280 -15.98 -7.60 1.01
N PHE A 281 -15.67 -6.48 1.66
CA PHE A 281 -16.14 -5.18 1.21
C PHE A 281 -15.59 -4.86 -0.19
N TYR A 282 -14.28 -4.96 -0.39
CA TYR A 282 -13.63 -4.69 -1.67
C TYR A 282 -14.16 -5.56 -2.81
N TYR A 283 -14.46 -6.84 -2.54
CA TYR A 283 -14.98 -7.80 -3.54
C TYR A 283 -16.50 -7.92 -3.58
N SER A 284 -17.23 -7.12 -2.80
CA SER A 284 -18.69 -7.17 -2.76
C SER A 284 -19.29 -6.81 -4.13
N PRO A 285 -20.31 -7.55 -4.63
CA PRO A 285 -20.96 -7.28 -5.91
C PRO A 285 -21.49 -5.85 -6.06
N ILE A 286 -21.84 -5.19 -4.95
CA ILE A 286 -22.34 -3.80 -4.91
C ILE A 286 -21.32 -2.81 -5.52
N LEU A 287 -20.01 -3.13 -5.46
CA LEU A 287 -18.96 -2.32 -6.10
C LEU A 287 -18.67 -2.74 -7.55
N TYR A 288 -19.20 -3.88 -8.01
CA TYR A 288 -18.83 -4.54 -9.27
C TYR A 288 -19.95 -4.64 -10.31
N GLU A 289 -21.16 -4.13 -10.05
CA GLU A 289 -22.34 -4.21 -10.95
C GLU A 289 -22.18 -3.59 -12.36
N LYS A 290 -20.98 -3.08 -12.73
CA LYS A 290 -20.72 -2.51 -14.07
C LYS A 290 -19.43 -2.95 -14.74
N VAL A 291 -18.83 -4.08 -14.35
CA VAL A 291 -17.55 -4.51 -14.94
C VAL A 291 -17.69 -5.94 -15.48
N GLU A 292 -18.47 -6.09 -16.56
CA GLU A 292 -18.70 -7.38 -17.23
C GLU A 292 -17.56 -7.81 -18.16
N ASN A 293 -16.59 -6.94 -18.48
CA ASN A 293 -15.46 -7.27 -19.33
C ASN A 293 -14.17 -6.77 -18.70
N PHE A 294 -13.28 -7.68 -18.25
CA PHE A 294 -11.97 -7.26 -17.76
C PHE A 294 -10.86 -8.28 -18.09
N PHE A 295 -10.08 -7.91 -19.10
CA PHE A 295 -8.66 -8.25 -19.24
C PHE A 295 -8.00 -7.12 -20.02
N GLU A 296 -7.83 -5.94 -19.43
CA GLU A 296 -6.97 -4.90 -20.03
C GLU A 296 -6.48 -3.93 -18.94
N SER A 297 -5.35 -4.28 -18.32
CA SER A 297 -4.54 -3.45 -17.41
C SER A 297 -5.02 -3.18 -15.97
N SER A 298 -4.07 -3.15 -15.04
CA SER A 298 -4.27 -2.79 -13.63
C SER A 298 -4.70 -1.33 -13.41
N GLU A 299 -4.56 -0.45 -14.42
CA GLU A 299 -4.93 0.97 -14.31
C GLU A 299 -6.44 1.20 -14.28
N ASP A 300 -7.24 0.32 -14.89
CA ASP A 300 -8.69 0.50 -14.96
C ASP A 300 -9.42 0.07 -13.67
N ILE A 301 -8.83 -0.81 -12.85
CA ILE A 301 -9.36 -1.18 -11.53
C ILE A 301 -9.41 0.04 -10.60
N TYR A 302 -8.43 0.94 -10.72
CA TYR A 302 -8.34 2.14 -9.88
C TYR A 302 -9.35 3.23 -10.26
N LYS A 303 -9.93 3.19 -11.46
CA LYS A 303 -10.89 4.22 -11.92
C LYS A 303 -12.28 4.08 -11.29
N THR A 304 -12.64 2.88 -10.82
CA THR A 304 -14.00 2.57 -10.34
C THR A 304 -14.06 2.34 -8.83
N GLN A 305 -12.94 2.03 -8.18
CA GLN A 305 -12.93 1.71 -6.75
C GLN A 305 -12.80 2.98 -5.89
N PRO A 306 -13.73 3.22 -4.95
CA PRO A 306 -13.72 4.42 -4.11
C PRO A 306 -12.72 4.43 -2.95
N PHE A 307 -12.11 3.27 -2.65
CA PHE A 307 -11.28 3.08 -1.46
C PHE A 307 -10.02 2.30 -1.77
N TYR A 308 -8.93 2.71 -1.15
CA TYR A 308 -7.64 2.03 -1.21
C TYR A 308 -7.43 1.24 0.08
N PHE A 309 -7.72 -0.07 0.02
CA PHE A 309 -7.18 -1.06 0.96
C PHE A 309 -6.01 -1.75 0.24
N TRP A 310 -4.79 -1.75 0.79
CA TRP A 310 -3.74 -2.58 0.17
C TRP A 310 -4.00 -4.04 0.49
N VAL A 311 -4.66 -4.68 -0.45
CA VAL A 311 -4.83 -6.12 -0.49
C VAL A 311 -3.75 -6.67 -1.43
N HIS A 312 -2.74 -7.32 -0.86
CA HIS A 312 -1.68 -7.91 -1.66
C HIS A 312 -2.13 -9.16 -2.42
N SER A 313 -1.73 -9.22 -3.69
CA SER A 313 -1.72 -10.35 -4.63
C SER A 313 -3.04 -11.05 -5.00
N TYR A 314 -3.32 -11.00 -6.30
CA TYR A 314 -4.29 -11.80 -7.01
C TYR A 314 -3.56 -12.94 -7.71
N ILE A 315 -4.11 -14.16 -7.63
CA ILE A 315 -3.88 -15.16 -8.67
C ILE A 315 -5.26 -15.46 -9.26
N LEU A 316 -5.54 -14.89 -10.43
CA LEU A 316 -6.69 -15.27 -11.25
C LEU A 316 -6.24 -16.46 -12.10
N TYR A 317 -6.94 -17.57 -11.95
CA TYR A 317 -6.58 -18.83 -12.59
C TYR A 317 -7.23 -18.97 -13.96
N THR A 318 -6.44 -19.44 -14.91
CA THR A 318 -6.90 -20.01 -16.18
C THR A 318 -7.75 -21.27 -15.92
N PRO A 319 -8.57 -21.73 -16.89
CA PRO A 319 -9.40 -22.93 -16.73
C PRO A 319 -8.63 -24.18 -16.26
N ASP A 320 -7.37 -24.35 -16.68
CA ASP A 320 -6.54 -25.50 -16.31
C ASP A 320 -6.11 -25.48 -14.84
N GLU A 321 -5.95 -24.29 -14.27
CA GLU A 321 -5.57 -24.11 -12.86
C GLU A 321 -6.78 -24.24 -11.90
N GLN A 322 -8.01 -24.32 -12.43
CA GLN A 322 -9.22 -24.62 -11.63
C GLN A 322 -9.24 -26.07 -11.12
N TYR A 323 -8.57 -27.01 -11.83
CA TYR A 323 -8.48 -28.40 -11.39
C TYR A 323 -7.60 -28.55 -10.15
N ASP A 324 -6.42 -27.92 -10.15
CA ASP A 324 -5.51 -27.87 -9.00
C ASP A 324 -6.17 -27.16 -7.81
N PHE A 325 -6.87 -26.06 -8.04
CA PHE A 325 -7.58 -25.37 -6.96
C PHE A 325 -8.67 -26.22 -6.28
N LYS A 326 -9.43 -27.04 -7.02
CA LYS A 326 -10.40 -27.97 -6.43
C LYS A 326 -9.73 -28.99 -5.51
N GLN A 327 -8.52 -29.44 -5.84
CA GLN A 327 -7.73 -30.33 -4.96
C GLN A 327 -7.23 -29.59 -3.73
N GLN A 328 -6.77 -28.35 -3.87
CA GLN A 328 -6.30 -27.51 -2.75
C GLN A 328 -7.44 -27.15 -1.76
N ILE A 329 -8.68 -27.00 -2.23
CA ILE A 329 -9.85 -26.88 -1.35
C ILE A 329 -10.08 -28.19 -0.57
N LYS A 330 -10.00 -29.35 -1.25
CA LYS A 330 -10.20 -30.66 -0.61
C LYS A 330 -9.16 -30.94 0.48
N THR A 331 -7.92 -30.47 0.30
CA THR A 331 -6.85 -30.60 1.30
C THR A 331 -6.92 -29.54 2.42
N LYS A 332 -7.96 -28.70 2.45
CA LYS A 332 -8.13 -27.57 3.40
C LYS A 332 -6.98 -26.56 3.37
N GLN A 333 -6.21 -26.52 2.28
CA GLN A 333 -5.19 -25.52 2.06
C GLN A 333 -5.82 -24.13 1.85
N PHE A 334 -7.04 -24.10 1.32
CA PHE A 334 -7.87 -22.90 1.23
C PHE A 334 -9.18 -23.05 2.00
N ILE A 335 -9.56 -22.01 2.72
CA ILE A 335 -10.82 -21.93 3.47
C ILE A 335 -11.69 -20.78 2.90
N PRO A 336 -13.02 -20.99 2.79
CA PRO A 336 -13.93 -19.96 2.35
C PRO A 336 -14.00 -18.85 3.40
N ILE A 337 -14.01 -17.60 2.95
CA ILE A 337 -14.33 -16.44 3.79
C ILE A 337 -15.87 -16.34 3.83
N PRO A 338 -16.51 -16.51 5.00
CA PRO A 338 -17.96 -16.44 5.10
C PRO A 338 -18.46 -15.07 4.64
N ASN A 339 -19.43 -15.02 3.73
CA ASN A 339 -20.09 -13.77 3.39
C ASN A 339 -21.25 -13.52 4.37
N PRO A 340 -21.14 -12.55 5.30
CA PRO A 340 -22.18 -12.32 6.31
C PRO A 340 -23.51 -11.84 5.71
N ASN A 341 -23.52 -11.39 4.45
CA ASN A 341 -24.71 -10.92 3.75
C ASN A 341 -25.43 -12.01 2.94
N LYS A 342 -24.90 -13.25 2.89
CA LYS A 342 -25.60 -14.41 2.32
C LYS A 342 -26.17 -15.26 3.47
N LYS A 343 -27.47 -15.11 3.72
CA LYS A 343 -28.25 -16.06 4.50
C LYS A 343 -28.84 -17.13 3.58
#